data_AF-A0A8T1K8M4-F1
#
_entry.id   AF-A0A8T1K8M4-F1
#
_cell.length_a   1.000
_cell.length_b   1.000
_cell.length_c   1.000
_cell.angle_alpha   90.00
_cell.angle_beta   90.00
_cell.angle_gamma   90.00
#
_symmetry.space_group_name_H-M   'P 1'
#
loop_
_entity.id
_entity.type
_entity.pdbx_description
1 polymer ?
#
loop_
_entity_poly.entity_id
_entity_poly.type
_entity_poly.pdbx_seq_one_letter_code
_entity_poly.pdbx_strand_id
1 'polypeptide(L)' 'MVWPARSPDCNPIENVWSVLAARDNAHGRQYRTVSKLEAAIMGAWTSIEQKYLLKLVESMPRCCLAVIKQKGDLTKY' A
#
# COMPACT_ATOMS: atom_id res chain seq x y z
N MET A 1 -5.31 1.15 -19.16
CA MET A 1 -5.96 0.45 -18.02
C MET A 1 -7.07 1.36 -17.51
N VAL A 2 -8.29 0.87 -17.36
CA VAL A 2 -9.41 1.65 -16.82
C VAL A 2 -9.45 1.40 -15.32
N TRP A 3 -9.32 2.44 -14.51
CA TRP A 3 -9.47 2.36 -13.05
C TRP A 3 -10.88 2.80 -12.65
N PRO A 4 -11.65 1.97 -11.94
CA PRO A 4 -12.95 2.39 -11.45
C PRO A 4 -12.79 3.48 -10.38
N ALA A 5 -13.67 4.49 -10.42
CA ALA A 5 -13.69 5.53 -9.41
C ALA A 5 -13.98 4.94 -8.02
N ARG A 6 -13.34 5.48 -6.97
CA ARG A 6 -13.53 5.08 -5.57
C ARG A 6 -13.19 3.61 -5.25
N SER A 7 -12.24 3.01 -5.96
CA SER A 7 -11.74 1.66 -5.67
C SER A 7 -10.28 1.66 -5.19
N PRO A 8 -9.99 2.17 -3.97
CA PRO A 8 -8.67 2.07 -3.36
C PRO A 8 -8.32 0.62 -3.00
N ASP A 9 -9.32 -0.21 -2.71
CA ASP A 9 -9.21 -1.66 -2.42
C ASP A 9 -8.62 -2.46 -3.60
N CYS A 10 -8.80 -1.94 -4.81
CA CYS A 10 -8.16 -2.47 -6.00
C CYS A 10 -6.71 -2.02 -6.16
N ASN A 11 -6.19 -1.04 -5.43
CA ASN A 11 -4.90 -0.40 -5.72
C ASN A 11 -3.76 -0.98 -4.87
N PRO A 12 -2.81 -1.75 -5.43
CA PRO A 12 -1.70 -2.32 -4.68
C PRO A 12 -0.86 -1.30 -3.92
N ILE A 13 -0.81 -0.04 -4.39
CA ILE A 13 0.01 0.99 -3.75
C ILE A 13 -0.50 1.36 -2.35
N GLU A 14 -1.80 1.20 -2.06
CA GLU A 14 -2.37 1.48 -0.74
C GLU A 14 -1.77 0.56 0.33
N ASN A 15 -1.49 -0.69 -0.04
CA ASN A 15 -0.78 -1.64 0.82
C ASN A 15 0.67 -1.21 1.06
N VAL A 16 1.33 -0.65 0.03
CA VAL A 16 2.69 -0.12 0.17
C VAL A 16 2.72 1.09 1.09
N TRP A 17 1.76 2.02 0.95
CA TRP A 17 1.62 3.16 1.84
C TRP A 17 1.41 2.74 3.30
N SER A 18 0.58 1.72 3.53
CA SER A 18 0.35 1.17 4.86
C SER A 18 1.63 0.60 5.48
N VAL A 19 2.46 -0.11 4.70
CA VAL A 19 3.75 -0.63 5.16
C VAL A 19 4.75 0.49 5.44
N LEU A 20 4.81 1.51 4.58
CA LEU A 20 5.68 2.68 4.79
C LEU A 20 5.31 3.40 6.07
N ALA A 21 4.02 3.69 6.28
CA ALA A 21 3.53 4.36 7.47
C ALA A 21 3.80 3.54 8.74
N ALA A 22 3.64 2.22 8.69
CA ALA A 22 3.94 1.33 9.83
C ALA A 22 5.44 1.32 10.17
N ARG A 23 6.32 1.35 9.17
CA ARG A 23 7.78 1.37 9.36
C ARG A 23 8.29 2.74 9.81
N ASP A 24 7.75 3.80 9.24
CA ASP A 24 8.10 5.18 9.58
C ASP A 24 7.65 5.55 11.00
N ASN A 25 6.40 5.23 11.35
CA ASN A 25 5.83 5.48 12.68
C ASN A 25 6.17 4.38 13.70
N ALA A 26 7.08 3.47 13.39
CA ALA A 26 7.46 2.40 14.30
C ALA A 26 7.84 2.98 15.67
N HIS A 27 7.18 2.48 16.73
CA HIS A 27 7.37 2.93 18.12
C HIS A 27 6.99 4.40 18.40
N GLY A 28 6.07 4.98 17.63
CA GLY A 28 5.58 6.36 17.87
C GLY A 28 6.63 7.42 17.57
N ARG A 29 7.53 7.14 16.62
CA ARG A 29 8.61 8.03 16.23
C ARG A 29 8.06 9.38 15.74
N GLN A 30 8.69 10.46 16.16
CA GLN A 30 8.36 11.83 15.73
C GLN A 30 9.58 12.50 15.09
N TYR A 31 9.33 13.28 14.05
CA TYR A 31 10.36 14.03 13.33
C TYR A 31 10.20 15.52 13.58
N ARG A 32 11.31 16.18 13.94
CA ARG A 32 11.33 17.64 14.18
C ARG A 32 11.58 18.46 12.92
N THR A 33 11.96 17.82 11.81
CA THR A 33 12.25 18.48 10.54
C THR A 33 11.77 17.61 9.37
N VAL A 34 11.42 18.26 8.26
CA VAL A 34 11.00 17.60 7.02
C VAL A 34 12.11 16.67 6.50
N SER A 35 13.37 17.12 6.49
CA SER A 35 14.49 16.30 5.98
C SER A 35 14.71 15.01 6.76
N LYS A 36 14.40 14.98 8.08
CA LYS A 36 14.50 13.76 8.87
C LYS A 36 13.36 12.78 8.55
N LEU A 37 12.15 13.30 8.31
CA LEU A 37 11.01 12.50 7.86
C LEU A 37 11.28 11.93 6.47
N GLU A 38 11.76 12.74 5.52
CA GLU A 38 12.11 12.31 4.17
C GLU A 38 13.15 11.18 4.19
N ALA A 39 14.24 11.35 4.96
CA ALA A 39 15.27 10.32 5.08
C ALA A 39 14.71 9.00 5.65
N ALA A 40 13.79 9.08 6.61
CA ALA A 40 13.17 7.90 7.19
C ALA A 40 12.21 7.20 6.22
N ILE A 41 11.38 7.95 5.49
CA ILE A 41 10.52 7.41 4.42
C ILE A 41 11.36 6.73 3.35
N MET A 42 12.47 7.35 2.93
CA MET A 42 13.39 6.76 1.95
C MET A 42 14.03 5.47 2.47
N GLY A 43 14.43 5.42 3.74
CA GLY A 43 14.91 4.19 4.38
C GLY A 43 13.84 3.09 4.50
N ALA A 44 12.60 3.48 4.82
CA ALA A 44 11.47 2.56 4.85
C ALA A 44 11.17 2.00 3.45
N TRP A 45 11.25 2.83 2.42
CA TRP A 45 11.08 2.44 1.02
C TRP A 45 12.15 1.46 0.55
N THR A 46 13.43 1.76 0.78
CA THR A 46 14.54 0.90 0.34
C THR A 46 14.57 -0.45 1.05
N SER A 47 13.97 -0.55 2.24
CA SER A 47 13.84 -1.81 2.97
C SER A 47 12.65 -2.67 2.51
N ILE A 48 11.81 -2.21 1.57
CA ILE A 48 10.72 -3.04 1.03
C ILE A 48 11.32 -4.01 0.02
N GLU A 49 11.18 -5.31 0.30
CA GLU A 49 11.66 -6.33 -0.60
C GLU A 49 10.86 -6.36 -1.91
N GLN A 50 11.56 -6.52 -3.03
CA GLN A 50 10.92 -6.72 -4.34
C GLN A 50 9.94 -7.90 -4.32
N LYS A 51 10.24 -8.96 -3.55
CA LYS A 51 9.36 -10.12 -3.36
C LYS A 51 8.00 -9.74 -2.75
N TYR A 52 7.96 -8.76 -1.85
CA TYR A 52 6.71 -8.26 -1.30
C TYR A 52 5.90 -7.51 -2.37
N LEU A 53 6.55 -6.65 -3.16
CA LEU A 53 5.90 -5.93 -4.26
C LEU A 53 5.31 -6.88 -5.30
N LEU A 54 6.05 -7.93 -5.67
CA LEU A 54 5.58 -8.97 -6.59
C LEU A 54 4.32 -9.67 -6.06
N LYS A 55 4.29 -10.02 -4.76
CA LYS A 55 3.09 -10.63 -4.14
C LYS A 55 1.87 -9.73 -4.19
N LEU A 56 2.04 -8.41 -4.08
CA LEU A 56 0.93 -7.47 -4.19
C LEU A 56 0.35 -7.48 -5.62
N VAL A 57 1.23 -7.45 -6.63
CA VAL A 57 0.81 -7.56 -8.04
C VAL A 57 0.12 -8.90 -8.31
N GLU A 58 0.70 -10.00 -7.83
CA GLU A 58 0.12 -11.36 -7.95
C GLU A 58 -1.23 -11.50 -7.23
N SER A 59 -1.53 -10.63 -6.27
CA SER A 59 -2.81 -10.64 -5.56
C SER A 59 -3.95 -9.98 -6.34
N MET A 60 -3.65 -9.15 -7.33
CA MET A 60 -4.62 -8.35 -8.07
C MET A 60 -5.77 -9.14 -8.70
N PRO A 61 -5.54 -10.31 -9.34
CA PRO A 61 -6.65 -11.13 -9.85
C PRO A 61 -7.66 -11.50 -8.78
N ARG A 62 -7.21 -11.76 -7.53
CA ARG A 62 -8.11 -12.08 -6.41
C ARG A 62 -8.90 -10.84 -5.95
N CYS A 63 -8.29 -9.65 -5.93
CA CYS A 63 -8.98 -8.40 -5.62
C CYS A 63 -10.09 -8.13 -6.65
N CYS A 64 -9.77 -8.23 -7.95
CA CYS A 64 -10.75 -8.05 -9.03
C CYS A 64 -11.92 -9.04 -8.91
N LEU A 65 -11.64 -10.32 -8.65
CA LEU A 65 -12.69 -11.33 -8.45
C LEU A 65 -13.57 -11.03 -7.24
N ALA A 66 -13.00 -10.48 -6.16
CA ALA A 66 -13.76 -10.06 -4.98
C ALA A 66 -14.72 -8.92 -5.32
N VAL A 67 -14.28 -7.90 -6.08
CA VAL A 67 -15.14 -6.80 -6.53
C VAL A 67 -16.28 -7.31 -7.41
N ILE A 68 -15.99 -8.22 -8.35
CA ILE A 68 -17.02 -8.82 -9.22
C ILE A 68 -18.06 -9.56 -8.37
N LYS A 69 -17.61 -10.34 -7.38
CA LYS A 69 -18.51 -11.06 -6.46
C LYS A 69 -19.37 -10.11 -5.63
N GLN A 70 -18.83 -8.96 -5.24
CA GLN A 70 -19.53 -7.89 -4.52
C GLN A 70 -20.35 -6.97 -5.45
N LYS A 71 -20.41 -7.27 -6.76
CA LYS A 71 -21.11 -6.44 -7.77
C LYS A 71 -20.64 -4.99 -7.79
N GLY A 72 -19.36 -4.75 -7.55
CA GLY A 72 -18.75 -3.42 -7.52
C GLY A 72 -18.78 -2.72 -6.15
N ASP A 73 -19.31 -3.38 -5.10
CA ASP A 73 -19.28 -2.87 -3.72
C ASP A 73 -17.93 -3.16 -3.03
N LEU A 74 -17.72 -2.55 -1.86
CA LEU A 74 -16.49 -2.61 -1.08
C LEU A 74 -16.06 -4.07 -0.83
N THR A 75 -14.76 -4.31 -1.00
CA THR A 75 -14.14 -5.57 -0.63
C THR A 75 -13.38 -5.44 0.70
N LYS A 76 -12.83 -6.55 1.18
CA LYS A 76 -11.99 -6.59 2.39
C LYS A 76 -10.54 -6.13 2.14
N TYR A 77 -10.21 -5.81 0.90
CA TYR A 77 -8.86 -5.46 0.45
C TYR A 77 -8.61 -3.96 0.63
#